data_AF-A0A8J4ATQ3-F1
#
_entry.id   AF-A0A8J4ATQ3-F1
#
_cell.length_a   1.000
_cell.length_b   1.000
_cell.length_c   1.000
_cell.angle_alpha   90.00
_cell.angle_beta   90.00
_cell.angle_gamma   90.00
#
_symmetry.space_group_name_H-M   'P 1'
#
loop_
_entity.id
_entity.type
_entity.pdbx_description
1 polymer ?
#
loop_
_entity_poly.entity_id
_entity_poly.type
_entity_poly.pdbx_seq_one_letter_code
_entity_poly.pdbx_strand_id
1 'polypeptide(L)'
;MMPYISLRTRGPVDILKLLVPDQWKPMPYFSQLNELEGVPVINIHIWFDRKLTTVDHLLFSRSPLLSVYADMSTTCKEYADNDKSMLELVFAPAKEWIGRSDEDIIAATMKELERLFPTEIRADQSLAKIRKSKVVKTPLSVYESRSGREAFRPSQRSPIRNFYMAGDFTKQKYLASMEGAIFSGKLAAEKIVDDFNMKGKGAPFSASSSRSPELVAASGLLAMAALGAGAAGFGLM
;
A
#
# COMPACT_ATOMS: atom_id res chain seq x y z
N MET A 1 26.62 -3.98 -29.98
CA MET A 1 26.82 -3.32 -28.67
C MET A 1 25.44 -3.10 -28.06
N MET A 2 25.00 -3.97 -27.15
CA MET A 2 23.66 -3.84 -26.53
C MET A 2 23.60 -2.54 -25.72
N PRO A 3 22.63 -1.63 -25.96
CA PRO A 3 22.45 -0.49 -25.09
C PRO A 3 21.86 -1.03 -23.78
N TYR A 4 22.63 -0.95 -22.69
CA TYR A 4 22.18 -1.29 -21.35
C TYR A 4 20.87 -0.56 -21.04
N ILE A 5 19.75 -1.29 -21.03
CA ILE A 5 18.49 -0.82 -20.45
C ILE A 5 18.71 -0.85 -18.94
N SER A 6 19.09 0.29 -18.38
CA SER A 6 19.32 0.42 -16.94
C SER A 6 17.98 0.57 -16.22
N LEU A 7 17.30 -0.56 -16.00
CA LEU A 7 16.13 -0.67 -15.12
C LEU A 7 16.62 -0.59 -13.65
N ARG A 8 17.05 0.61 -13.24
CA ARG A 8 17.89 0.80 -12.03
C ARG A 8 17.11 1.05 -10.75
N THR A 9 15.83 1.43 -10.82
CA THR A 9 15.10 1.85 -9.62
C THR A 9 13.93 0.91 -9.36
N ARG A 10 14.23 -0.25 -8.78
CA ARG A 10 13.26 -1.14 -8.11
C ARG A 10 13.44 -0.96 -6.59
N GLY A 11 13.16 0.24 -6.10
CA GLY A 11 13.35 0.59 -4.70
C GLY A 11 12.33 1.62 -4.22
N PRO A 12 12.07 1.69 -2.89
CA PRO A 12 11.18 2.70 -2.31
C PRO A 12 11.57 4.12 -2.71
N VAL A 13 10.58 5.01 -2.77
CA VAL A 13 10.78 6.42 -3.16
C VAL A 13 11.82 7.12 -2.27
N ASP A 14 11.89 6.76 -0.98
CA ASP A 14 12.86 7.33 -0.05
C ASP A 14 14.31 6.96 -0.36
N ILE A 15 14.57 5.71 -0.73
CA ILE A 15 15.91 5.28 -1.17
C ILE A 15 16.25 5.94 -2.50
N LEU A 16 15.26 6.01 -3.40
CA LEU A 16 15.46 6.63 -4.68
C LEU A 16 15.90 8.10 -4.54
N LYS A 17 15.24 8.89 -3.68
CA LYS A 17 15.60 10.30 -3.41
C LYS A 17 17.08 10.47 -3.06
N LEU A 18 17.68 9.49 -2.36
CA LEU A 18 19.10 9.50 -2.00
C LEU A 18 20.03 9.15 -3.18
N LEU A 19 19.55 8.35 -4.13
CA LEU A 19 20.33 7.86 -5.27
C LEU A 19 20.21 8.77 -6.52
N VAL A 20 19.31 9.75 -6.52
CA VAL A 20 19.19 10.71 -7.63
C VAL A 20 20.44 11.60 -7.70
N PRO A 21 21.17 11.65 -8.84
CA PRO A 21 22.31 12.53 -9.02
C PRO A 21 21.94 14.00 -8.83
N ASP A 22 22.87 14.81 -8.31
CA ASP A 22 22.62 16.24 -8.03
C ASP A 22 22.16 17.04 -9.25
N GLN A 23 22.62 16.64 -10.44
CA GLN A 23 22.22 17.26 -11.72
C GLN A 23 20.73 17.05 -12.06
N TRP A 24 20.12 15.99 -11.53
CA TRP A 24 18.72 15.62 -11.84
C TRP A 24 17.74 16.14 -10.80
N LYS A 25 18.20 16.41 -9.57
CA LYS A 25 17.37 16.90 -8.47
C LYS A 25 16.54 18.16 -8.81
N PRO A 26 17.05 19.15 -9.58
CA PRO A 26 16.25 20.33 -9.95
C PRO A 26 15.17 20.07 -10.99
N MET A 27 15.20 18.92 -11.68
CA MET A 27 14.22 18.65 -12.73
C MET A 27 12.85 18.36 -12.09
N PRO A 28 11.74 18.92 -12.62
CA PRO A 28 10.40 18.77 -12.03
C PRO A 28 10.00 17.33 -11.72
N TYR A 29 10.39 16.40 -12.60
CA TYR A 29 10.13 14.97 -12.48
C TYR A 29 10.75 14.32 -11.23
N PHE A 30 11.93 14.78 -10.79
CA PHE A 30 12.61 14.26 -9.62
C PHE A 30 12.33 15.10 -8.37
N SER A 31 12.15 16.42 -8.51
CA SER A 31 11.84 17.30 -7.38
C SER A 31 10.47 16.99 -6.77
N GLN A 32 9.48 16.60 -7.57
CA GLN A 32 8.15 16.21 -7.08
C GLN A 32 8.18 14.97 -6.16
N LEU A 33 9.22 14.13 -6.24
CA LEU A 33 9.35 12.95 -5.37
C LEU A 33 9.52 13.33 -3.89
N ASN A 34 9.98 14.55 -3.60
CA ASN A 34 10.10 15.05 -2.23
C ASN A 34 8.74 15.15 -1.53
N GLU A 35 7.65 15.26 -2.30
CA GLU A 35 6.29 15.23 -1.79
C GLU A 35 5.80 13.81 -1.46
N LEU A 36 6.60 12.76 -1.71
CA LEU A 36 6.27 11.39 -1.38
C LEU A 36 7.17 10.94 -0.23
N GLU A 37 6.59 10.77 0.96
CA GLU A 37 7.28 10.35 2.18
C GLU A 37 6.73 9.00 2.64
N GLY A 38 7.63 8.07 3.00
CA GLY A 38 7.25 6.79 3.57
C GLY A 38 6.58 6.93 4.95
N VAL A 39 5.53 6.15 5.19
CA VAL A 39 4.85 6.08 6.50
C VAL A 39 5.47 4.96 7.35
N PRO A 40 5.68 5.16 8.67
CA PRO A 40 6.15 4.10 9.55
C PRO A 40 5.05 3.08 9.83
N VAL A 41 5.40 1.79 9.73
CA VAL A 41 4.54 0.66 10.08
C VAL A 41 5.37 -0.37 10.85
N ILE A 42 4.74 -1.02 11.82
CA ILE A 42 5.35 -2.13 12.56
C ILE A 42 4.48 -3.36 12.36
N ASN A 43 5.10 -4.48 12.01
CA ASN A 43 4.45 -5.78 11.92
C ASN A 43 4.95 -6.66 13.08
N ILE A 44 4.02 -7.25 13.82
CA ILE A 44 4.29 -7.97 15.07
C ILE A 44 3.82 -9.40 14.89
N HIS A 45 4.71 -10.35 15.19
CA HIS A 45 4.39 -11.77 15.21
C HIS A 45 4.51 -12.28 16.65
N ILE A 46 3.46 -12.89 17.17
CA ILE A 46 3.44 -13.45 18.52
C ILE A 46 3.01 -14.92 18.44
N TRP A 47 3.85 -15.81 18.98
CA TRP A 47 3.55 -17.23 19.07
C TRP A 47 3.12 -17.57 20.48
N PHE A 48 1.95 -18.19 20.60
CA PHE A 48 1.39 -18.62 21.87
C PHE A 48 1.70 -20.09 22.18
N ASP A 49 1.52 -20.47 23.44
CA ASP A 49 1.69 -21.83 23.94
C ASP A 49 0.50 -22.76 23.63
N ARG A 50 -0.65 -22.18 23.30
CA ARG A 50 -1.92 -22.87 23.01
C ARG A 50 -2.56 -22.36 21.72
N LYS A 51 -3.50 -23.13 21.20
CA LYS A 51 -4.40 -22.71 20.12
C LYS A 51 -5.47 -21.78 20.70
N LEU A 52 -5.66 -20.64 20.03
CA LEU A 52 -6.68 -19.65 20.37
C LEU A 52 -7.96 -19.93 19.57
N THR A 53 -9.11 -19.51 20.10
CA THR A 53 -10.39 -19.64 19.39
C THR A 53 -10.51 -18.54 18.36
N THR A 54 -9.90 -18.77 17.18
CA THR A 54 -9.83 -17.79 16.09
C THR A 54 -10.68 -18.19 14.89
N VAL A 55 -10.98 -17.22 14.04
CA VAL A 55 -11.65 -17.43 12.76
C VAL A 55 -10.61 -17.48 11.64
N ASP A 56 -10.84 -18.31 10.62
CA ASP A 56 -10.04 -18.37 9.40
C ASP A 56 -10.29 -17.14 8.49
N HIS A 57 -9.96 -15.95 8.99
CA HIS A 57 -10.16 -14.68 8.30
C HIS A 57 -9.18 -13.59 8.79
N LEU A 58 -9.04 -12.53 7.97
CA LEU A 58 -8.42 -11.28 8.40
C LEU A 58 -9.40 -10.49 9.28
N LEU A 59 -8.95 -10.05 10.45
CA LEU A 59 -9.77 -9.37 11.45
C LEU A 59 -9.34 -7.92 11.62
N PHE A 60 -10.31 -7.02 11.73
CA PHE A 60 -10.09 -5.62 12.07
C PHE A 60 -10.21 -5.45 13.58
N SER A 61 -9.12 -5.10 14.25
CA SER A 61 -9.10 -4.97 15.71
C SER A 61 -9.97 -3.80 16.23
N ARG A 62 -10.12 -2.74 15.42
CA ARG A 62 -10.70 -1.45 15.84
C ARG A 62 -10.02 -0.86 17.10
N SER A 63 -8.76 -1.23 17.32
CA SER A 63 -7.91 -0.69 18.38
C SER A 63 -7.31 0.67 17.94
N PRO A 64 -7.00 1.58 18.88
CA PRO A 64 -6.23 2.78 18.55
C PRO A 64 -4.78 2.49 18.13
N LEU A 65 -4.23 1.30 18.44
CA LEU A 65 -2.83 0.94 18.18
C LEU A 65 -2.68 -0.16 17.12
N LEU A 66 -3.63 -1.08 17.06
CA LEU A 66 -3.64 -2.17 16.10
C LEU A 66 -4.61 -1.87 14.96
N SER A 67 -4.23 -2.25 13.75
CA SER A 67 -5.07 -2.13 12.58
C SER A 67 -5.74 -3.48 12.30
N VAL A 68 -5.18 -4.26 11.38
CA VAL A 68 -5.60 -5.61 11.05
C VAL A 68 -4.72 -6.65 11.75
N TYR A 69 -5.30 -7.81 12.02
CA TYR A 69 -4.57 -8.98 12.51
C TYR A 69 -5.18 -10.27 11.98
N ALA A 70 -4.38 -11.34 11.98
CA ALA A 70 -4.84 -12.67 11.62
C ALA A 70 -4.10 -13.73 12.44
N ASP A 71 -4.75 -14.88 12.67
CA ASP A 71 -4.04 -16.07 13.10
C ASP A 71 -3.47 -16.80 11.89
N MET A 72 -2.17 -16.66 11.70
CA MET A 72 -1.44 -17.24 10.58
C MET A 72 -1.38 -18.76 10.69
N SER A 73 -1.51 -19.33 11.90
CA SER A 73 -1.57 -20.78 12.09
C SER A 73 -2.87 -21.42 11.59
N THR A 74 -3.87 -20.60 11.27
CA THR A 74 -5.15 -21.04 10.71
C THR A 74 -5.26 -20.60 9.25
N THR A 75 -4.95 -19.33 8.99
CA THR A 75 -5.14 -18.68 7.67
C THR A 75 -4.06 -18.99 6.64
N CYS A 76 -2.86 -19.40 7.07
CA CYS A 76 -1.74 -19.67 6.17
C CYS A 76 -1.30 -21.14 6.26
N LYS A 77 -1.35 -21.85 5.12
CA LYS A 77 -1.02 -23.29 5.05
C LYS A 77 0.40 -23.63 5.48
N GLU A 78 1.37 -22.77 5.19
CA GLU A 78 2.77 -23.00 5.54
C GLU A 78 3.02 -22.86 7.05
N TYR A 79 2.22 -22.03 7.72
CA TYR A 79 2.31 -21.80 9.16
C TYR A 79 1.30 -22.61 9.97
N ALA A 80 0.58 -23.54 9.34
CA ALA A 80 -0.51 -24.28 9.95
C ALA A 80 -0.03 -25.08 11.17
N ASP A 81 -0.68 -24.84 12.31
CA ASP A 81 -0.43 -25.56 13.57
C ASP A 81 -1.79 -25.73 14.29
N ASN A 82 -2.10 -26.97 14.68
CA ASN A 82 -3.37 -27.32 15.32
C ASN A 82 -3.34 -27.11 16.83
N ASP A 83 -2.15 -27.12 17.44
CA ASP A 83 -1.99 -27.06 18.89
C ASP A 83 -1.59 -25.66 19.37
N LYS A 84 -1.09 -24.81 18.47
CA LYS A 84 -0.53 -23.49 18.80
C LYS A 84 -0.99 -22.42 17.82
N SER A 85 -1.18 -21.20 18.31
CA SER A 85 -1.53 -20.04 17.50
C SER A 85 -0.35 -19.09 17.26
N MET A 86 -0.32 -18.49 16.07
CA MET A 86 0.61 -17.42 15.72
C MET A 86 -0.18 -16.22 15.21
N LEU A 87 -0.24 -15.17 16.02
CA LEU A 87 -0.91 -13.94 15.62
C LEU A 87 0.09 -13.02 14.93
N GLU A 88 -0.25 -12.63 13.70
CA GLU A 88 0.40 -11.54 12.98
C GLU A 88 -0.48 -10.30 13.03
N LEU A 89 0.08 -9.20 13.52
CA LEU A 89 -0.63 -7.94 13.76
C LEU A 89 0.08 -6.77 13.12
N VAL A 90 -0.70 -5.91 12.46
CA VAL A 90 -0.22 -4.62 11.97
C VAL A 90 -0.45 -3.57 13.04
N PHE A 91 0.64 -2.99 13.53
CA PHE A 91 0.63 -1.91 14.49
C PHE A 91 0.73 -0.57 13.75
N ALA A 92 -0.37 0.17 13.75
CA ALA A 92 -0.50 1.46 13.09
C ALA A 92 -1.56 2.31 13.81
N PRO A 93 -1.29 3.60 14.10
CA PRO A 93 -0.14 4.40 13.66
C PRO A 93 1.16 4.13 14.45
N ALA A 94 2.30 4.03 13.76
CA ALA A 94 3.59 3.66 14.37
C ALA A 94 4.58 4.80 14.60
N LYS A 95 4.22 6.07 14.31
CA LYS A 95 5.14 7.21 14.35
C LYS A 95 5.83 7.41 15.70
N GLU A 96 5.09 7.26 16.81
CA GLU A 96 5.61 7.39 18.18
C GLU A 96 6.18 6.09 18.74
N TRP A 97 6.02 4.98 18.02
CA TRP A 97 6.37 3.63 18.45
C TRP A 97 7.62 3.08 17.76
N ILE A 98 7.94 3.59 16.56
CA ILE A 98 9.06 3.09 15.74
C ILE A 98 10.42 3.18 16.46
N GLY A 99 10.59 4.15 17.36
CA GLY A 99 11.80 4.35 18.16
C GLY A 99 11.80 3.64 19.51
N ARG A 100 10.71 2.99 19.93
CA ARG A 100 10.61 2.30 21.24
C ARG A 100 11.22 0.91 21.19
N SER A 101 11.43 0.31 22.37
CA SER A 101 11.93 -1.07 22.49
C SER A 101 10.91 -2.09 21.97
N ASP A 102 11.38 -3.28 21.64
CA ASP A 102 10.49 -4.37 21.20
C ASP A 102 9.59 -4.81 22.36
N GLU A 103 10.12 -4.79 23.59
CA GLU A 103 9.40 -5.11 24.82
C GLU A 103 8.21 -4.17 25.06
N ASP A 104 8.40 -2.86 24.87
CA ASP A 104 7.33 -1.86 25.03
C ASP A 104 6.20 -2.07 24.02
N ILE A 105 6.57 -2.38 22.78
CA ILE A 105 5.61 -2.64 21.69
C ILE A 105 4.83 -3.92 21.97
N ILE A 106 5.50 -4.98 22.41
CA ILE A 106 4.84 -6.25 22.79
C ILE A 106 3.94 -6.04 24.00
N ALA A 107 4.38 -5.32 25.03
CA ALA A 107 3.56 -5.04 26.21
C ALA A 107 2.30 -4.24 25.86
N ALA A 108 2.40 -3.24 24.98
CA ALA A 108 1.25 -2.49 24.47
C ALA A 108 0.30 -3.38 23.64
N THR A 109 0.86 -4.23 22.78
CA THR A 109 0.09 -5.17 21.96
C THR A 109 -0.67 -6.18 22.82
N MET A 110 -0.04 -6.69 23.88
CA MET A 110 -0.67 -7.63 24.81
C MET A 110 -1.84 -7.02 25.58
N LYS A 111 -1.77 -5.73 25.94
CA LYS A 111 -2.90 -5.01 26.54
C LYS A 111 -4.09 -4.88 25.58
N GLU A 112 -3.84 -4.65 24.30
CA GLU A 112 -4.90 -4.60 23.30
C GLU A 112 -5.45 -6.01 22.99
N LEU A 113 -4.60 -7.02 22.96
CA LEU A 113 -5.02 -8.42 22.81
C LEU A 113 -5.86 -8.92 23.99
N GLU A 114 -5.58 -8.48 25.23
CA GLU A 114 -6.43 -8.79 26.39
C GLU A 114 -7.87 -8.24 26.21
N ARG A 115 -8.04 -7.13 25.48
CA ARG A 115 -9.37 -6.59 25.16
C ARG A 115 -10.06 -7.37 24.04
N LEU A 116 -9.30 -7.89 23.08
CA LEU A 116 -9.82 -8.65 21.94
C LEU A 116 -10.14 -10.11 22.32
N PHE A 117 -9.34 -10.71 23.20
CA PHE A 117 -9.45 -12.10 23.65
C PHE A 117 -9.50 -12.18 25.18
N PRO A 118 -10.52 -11.61 25.84
CA PRO A 118 -10.55 -11.45 27.30
C PRO A 118 -10.55 -12.76 28.08
N THR A 119 -10.93 -13.86 27.46
CA THR A 119 -10.99 -15.20 28.07
C THR A 119 -9.76 -16.06 27.77
N GLU A 120 -8.87 -15.63 26.88
CA GLU A 120 -7.75 -16.45 26.39
C GLU A 120 -6.39 -15.78 26.58
N ILE A 121 -6.33 -14.45 26.48
CA ILE A 121 -5.09 -13.67 26.56
C ILE A 121 -5.21 -12.68 27.73
N ARG A 122 -4.18 -12.63 28.56
CA ARG A 122 -3.96 -11.54 29.52
C ARG A 122 -2.56 -10.97 29.40
N ALA A 123 -2.41 -9.68 29.66
CA ALA A 123 -1.11 -9.02 29.56
C ALA A 123 -0.07 -9.55 30.56
N ASP A 124 -0.51 -10.12 31.70
CA ASP A 124 0.34 -10.76 32.69
C ASP A 124 0.77 -12.20 32.34
N GLN A 125 0.31 -12.74 31.20
CA GLN A 125 0.54 -14.11 30.75
C GLN A 125 0.01 -15.19 31.72
N SER A 126 -1.00 -14.87 32.54
CA SER A 126 -1.69 -15.86 33.39
C SER A 126 -2.50 -16.88 32.59
N LEU A 127 -3.00 -16.50 31.41
CA LEU A 127 -3.70 -17.37 30.46
C LEU A 127 -2.75 -17.88 29.37
N ALA A 128 -2.91 -17.46 28.11
CA ALA A 128 -1.97 -17.80 27.04
C ALA A 128 -0.59 -17.15 27.27
N LYS A 129 0.47 -17.96 27.09
CA LYS A 129 1.86 -17.53 27.30
C LYS A 129 2.56 -17.30 25.98
N ILE A 130 3.39 -16.26 25.93
CA ILE A 130 4.19 -15.95 24.75
C ILE A 130 5.40 -16.89 24.74
N ARG A 131 5.52 -17.72 23.69
CA ARG A 131 6.69 -18.58 23.49
C ARG A 131 7.84 -17.84 22.83
N LYS A 132 7.50 -17.04 21.83
CA LYS A 132 8.44 -16.18 21.10
C LYS A 132 7.65 -15.02 20.49
N SER A 133 8.33 -13.90 20.28
CA SER A 133 7.80 -12.75 19.59
C SER A 133 8.83 -12.22 18.59
N LYS A 134 8.35 -11.60 17.52
CA LYS A 134 9.20 -10.89 16.57
C LYS A 134 8.54 -9.60 16.14
N VAL A 135 9.22 -8.49 16.42
CA VAL A 135 8.82 -7.16 15.97
C VAL A 135 9.63 -6.80 14.72
N VAL A 136 8.94 -6.46 13.63
CA VAL A 136 9.54 -6.02 12.38
C VAL A 136 9.15 -4.56 12.17
N LYS A 137 10.13 -3.67 12.25
CA LYS A 137 9.95 -2.22 12.16
C LYS A 137 10.31 -1.72 10.78
N THR A 138 9.35 -1.13 10.07
CA THR A 138 9.58 -0.53 8.76
C THR A 138 9.31 0.98 8.85
N PRO A 139 10.35 1.81 9.10
CA PRO A 139 10.17 3.25 9.35
C PRO A 139 9.70 4.02 8.12
N LEU A 140 10.09 3.56 6.92
CA LEU A 140 9.73 4.14 5.64
C LEU A 140 9.14 3.03 4.77
N SER A 141 7.84 2.79 4.91
CA SER A 141 7.12 1.74 4.18
C SER A 141 6.56 2.25 2.84
N VAL A 142 5.25 2.20 2.65
CA VAL A 142 4.54 2.82 1.53
C VAL A 142 4.50 4.34 1.68
N TYR A 143 4.36 5.07 0.58
CA TYR A 143 4.22 6.52 0.66
C TYR A 143 2.90 6.92 1.33
N GLU A 144 2.92 8.01 2.09
CA GLU A 144 1.74 8.53 2.75
C GLU A 144 0.78 9.15 1.74
N SER A 145 -0.38 8.50 1.55
CA SER A 145 -1.41 8.92 0.58
C SER A 145 -2.27 10.08 1.10
N ARG A 146 -1.64 11.21 1.44
CA ARG A 146 -2.35 12.45 1.80
C ARG A 146 -3.09 13.04 0.59
N SER A 147 -4.06 13.92 0.86
CA SER A 147 -4.77 14.66 -0.19
C SER A 147 -3.78 15.43 -1.08
N GLY A 148 -4.03 15.44 -2.39
CA GLY A 148 -3.18 16.11 -3.39
C GLY A 148 -1.92 15.34 -3.81
N ARG A 149 -1.60 14.19 -3.19
CA ARG A 149 -0.34 13.47 -3.46
C ARG A 149 -0.31 12.76 -4.81
N GLU A 150 -1.47 12.47 -5.39
CA GLU A 150 -1.60 11.83 -6.71
C GLU A 150 -0.93 12.65 -7.83
N ALA A 151 -0.92 13.98 -7.72
CA ALA A 151 -0.29 14.86 -8.69
C ALA A 151 1.23 14.71 -8.76
N PHE A 152 1.87 14.29 -7.67
CA PHE A 152 3.32 14.17 -7.54
C PHE A 152 3.85 12.79 -7.93
N ARG A 153 2.97 11.83 -8.24
CA ARG A 153 3.36 10.48 -8.65
C ARG A 153 3.98 10.51 -10.06
N PRO A 154 5.24 10.09 -10.23
CA PRO A 154 5.92 10.16 -11.53
C PRO A 154 5.35 9.13 -12.51
N SER A 155 5.38 9.43 -13.81
CA SER A 155 5.14 8.42 -14.85
C SER A 155 6.25 7.37 -14.87
N GLN A 156 6.05 6.23 -15.56
CA GLN A 156 7.09 5.20 -15.65
C GLN A 156 8.24 5.59 -16.59
N ARG A 157 7.97 6.44 -17.59
CA ARG A 157 8.99 7.04 -18.46
C ARG A 157 9.48 8.35 -17.85
N SER A 158 10.78 8.42 -17.59
CA SER A 158 11.46 9.63 -17.10
C SER A 158 11.89 10.54 -18.25
N PRO A 159 12.24 11.82 -17.99
CA PRO A 159 12.85 12.69 -19.00
C PRO A 159 14.27 12.27 -19.39
N ILE A 160 14.92 11.38 -18.62
CA ILE A 160 16.26 10.89 -18.91
C ILE A 160 16.18 9.68 -19.85
N ARG A 161 16.90 9.75 -20.96
CA ARG A 161 16.94 8.66 -21.96
C ARG A 161 17.45 7.38 -21.31
N ASN A 162 16.75 6.27 -21.58
CA ASN A 162 17.05 4.94 -21.04
C ASN A 162 16.92 4.82 -19.51
N PHE A 163 16.21 5.75 -18.86
CA PHE A 163 15.93 5.69 -17.43
C PHE A 163 14.41 5.63 -17.20
N TYR A 164 13.97 4.60 -16.48
CA TYR A 164 12.56 4.29 -16.25
C TYR A 164 12.33 4.02 -14.77
N MET A 165 11.12 4.29 -14.31
CA MET A 165 10.70 4.08 -12.92
C MET A 165 9.67 2.96 -12.84
N ALA A 166 9.83 2.13 -11.81
CA ALA A 166 8.84 1.15 -11.38
C ALA A 166 8.76 1.19 -9.85
N GLY A 167 7.57 0.94 -9.33
CA GLY A 167 7.26 1.07 -7.91
C GLY A 167 5.81 1.45 -7.71
N ASP A 168 5.25 1.02 -6.58
CA ASP A 168 3.91 1.36 -6.13
C ASP A 168 3.65 2.89 -6.08
N PHE A 169 4.68 3.67 -5.76
CA PHE A 169 4.68 5.14 -5.75
C PHE A 169 4.55 5.79 -7.13
N THR A 170 4.90 5.09 -8.22
CA THR A 170 4.74 5.62 -9.59
C THR A 170 3.26 5.73 -9.96
N LYS A 171 2.94 6.48 -11.01
CA LYS A 171 1.55 6.77 -11.40
C LYS A 171 0.84 5.53 -11.94
N GLN A 172 -0.08 5.00 -11.16
CA GLN A 172 -0.92 3.84 -11.51
C GLN A 172 -2.21 3.80 -10.67
N LYS A 173 -3.18 2.97 -11.10
CA LYS A 173 -4.58 2.99 -10.62
C LYS A 173 -4.83 2.27 -9.28
N TYR A 174 -3.95 1.39 -8.86
CA TYR A 174 -4.07 0.45 -7.75
C TYR A 174 -3.26 0.82 -6.49
N LEU A 175 -3.36 2.08 -6.02
CA LEU A 175 -2.83 2.56 -4.72
C LEU A 175 -1.36 2.15 -4.40
N ALA A 176 -0.86 2.45 -3.21
CA ALA A 176 0.42 1.91 -2.75
C ALA A 176 0.23 0.45 -2.28
N SER A 177 0.19 -0.49 -3.22
CA SER A 177 -0.12 -1.90 -2.95
C SER A 177 0.77 -2.85 -3.76
N MET A 178 0.71 -4.14 -3.43
CA MET A 178 1.37 -5.19 -4.23
C MET A 178 0.88 -5.20 -5.68
N GLU A 179 -0.43 -5.00 -5.89
CA GLU A 179 -1.01 -4.87 -7.24
C GLU A 179 -0.44 -3.65 -7.96
N GLY A 180 -0.35 -2.51 -7.28
CA GLY A 180 0.26 -1.29 -7.81
C GLY A 180 1.73 -1.48 -8.19
N ALA A 181 2.49 -2.22 -7.38
CA ALA A 181 3.88 -2.54 -7.67
C ALA A 181 4.02 -3.39 -8.93
N ILE A 182 3.23 -4.47 -9.07
CA ILE A 182 3.24 -5.34 -10.26
C ILE A 182 2.80 -4.55 -11.50
N PHE A 183 1.70 -3.82 -11.40
CA PHE A 183 1.16 -3.03 -12.49
C PHE A 183 2.15 -1.95 -12.96
N SER A 184 2.82 -1.27 -12.02
CA SER A 184 3.86 -0.30 -12.37
C SER A 184 5.04 -0.93 -13.11
N GLY A 185 5.45 -2.15 -12.73
CA GLY A 185 6.51 -2.88 -13.39
C GLY A 185 6.13 -3.25 -14.82
N LYS A 186 4.88 -3.67 -15.03
CA LYS A 186 4.33 -3.93 -16.37
C LYS A 186 4.34 -2.66 -17.23
N LEU A 187 3.82 -1.54 -16.72
CA LEU A 187 3.82 -0.26 -17.43
C LEU A 187 5.24 0.20 -17.78
N ALA A 188 6.21 0.02 -16.88
CA ALA A 188 7.61 0.36 -17.15
C ALA A 188 8.20 -0.51 -18.27
N ALA A 189 7.93 -1.82 -18.26
CA ALA A 189 8.34 -2.73 -19.32
C ALA A 189 7.72 -2.36 -20.68
N GLU A 190 6.44 -1.99 -20.71
CA GLU A 190 5.77 -1.50 -21.92
C GLU A 190 6.47 -0.25 -22.47
N LYS A 191 6.79 0.74 -21.61
CA LYS A 191 7.49 1.97 -22.06
C LYS A 191 8.90 1.73 -22.58
N ILE A 192 9.60 0.74 -22.03
CA ILE A 192 10.92 0.31 -22.52
C ILE A 192 10.80 -0.28 -23.93
N VAL A 193 9.85 -1.18 -24.14
CA VAL A 193 9.63 -1.82 -25.46
C VAL A 193 9.19 -0.79 -26.49
N ASP A 194 8.28 0.12 -26.12
CA ASP A 194 7.85 1.24 -26.96
C ASP A 194 9.06 2.07 -27.43
N ASP A 195 9.94 2.48 -26.51
CA ASP A 195 11.12 3.29 -26.84
C ASP A 195 12.18 2.51 -27.63
N PHE A 196 12.30 1.22 -27.40
CA PHE A 196 13.17 0.36 -28.19
C PHE A 196 12.68 0.27 -29.65
N ASN A 197 11.38 0.05 -29.85
CA ASN A 197 10.78 -0.02 -31.17
C ASN A 197 10.78 1.34 -31.89
N MET A 198 10.62 2.44 -31.17
CA MET A 198 10.72 3.80 -31.72
C MET A 198 12.14 4.18 -32.13
N LYS A 199 13.19 3.66 -31.47
CA LYS A 199 14.58 3.86 -31.94
C LYS A 199 14.85 3.27 -33.33
N GLY A 200 14.07 2.28 -33.77
CA GLY A 200 14.13 1.73 -35.13
C GLY A 200 13.47 2.62 -36.20
N LYS A 201 12.71 3.64 -35.80
CA LYS A 201 12.02 4.60 -36.68
C LYS A 201 12.37 6.01 -36.22
N GLY A 202 13.48 6.57 -36.69
CA GLY A 202 14.04 7.84 -36.21
C GLY A 202 13.03 9.00 -36.06
N ALA A 203 12.45 9.14 -34.87
CA ALA A 203 11.54 10.22 -34.51
C ALA A 203 12.03 10.93 -33.23
N PRO A 204 11.83 12.26 -33.11
CA PRO A 204 12.33 13.04 -31.98
C PRO A 204 11.59 12.71 -30.68
N PHE A 205 12.33 12.77 -29.57
CA PHE A 205 11.83 12.60 -28.21
C PHE A 205 10.83 13.74 -27.89
N SER A 206 9.53 13.47 -28.06
CA SER A 206 8.46 14.34 -27.60
C SER A 206 8.02 13.91 -26.21
N ALA A 207 8.11 14.82 -25.24
CA ALA A 207 7.46 14.66 -23.94
C ALA A 207 5.94 14.61 -24.18
N SER A 208 5.36 13.41 -24.22
CA SER A 208 3.93 13.25 -24.46
C SER A 208 3.15 13.81 -23.27
N SER A 209 2.44 14.90 -23.51
CA SER A 209 1.34 15.39 -22.68
C SER A 209 0.37 14.25 -22.38
N SER A 210 0.00 14.11 -21.10
CA SER A 210 -0.97 13.14 -20.62
C SER A 210 -2.30 13.25 -21.36
N ARG A 211 -2.61 12.30 -22.23
CA ARG A 211 -4.00 11.97 -22.55
C ARG A 211 -4.47 10.99 -21.49
N SER A 212 -5.16 11.53 -20.49
CA SER A 212 -6.07 10.74 -19.66
C SER A 212 -7.11 10.09 -20.58
N PRO A 213 -7.40 8.79 -20.49
CA PRO A 213 -8.65 8.29 -21.05
C PRO A 213 -9.77 8.97 -20.26
N GLU A 214 -10.55 9.81 -20.95
CA GLU A 214 -11.69 10.50 -20.38
C GLU A 214 -12.62 9.51 -19.70
N LEU A 215 -12.83 9.77 -18.42
CA LEU A 215 -13.96 9.32 -17.64
C LEU A 215 -15.22 9.95 -18.27
N VAL A 216 -15.73 9.39 -19.36
CA VAL A 216 -17.11 9.64 -19.79
C VAL A 216 -18.01 8.89 -18.81
N ALA A 217 -18.13 9.44 -17.60
CA ALA A 217 -19.05 8.98 -16.57
C ALA A 217 -20.06 10.09 -16.31
N ALA A 218 -21.21 9.94 -16.96
CA ALA A 218 -22.53 10.28 -16.44
C ALA A 218 -22.61 11.53 -15.54
N SER A 219 -22.63 12.71 -16.15
CA SER A 219 -23.06 13.96 -15.52
C SER A 219 -23.71 14.83 -16.59
N GLY A 220 -24.94 14.51 -16.98
CA GLY A 220 -25.61 15.26 -18.06
C GLY A 220 -27.01 14.82 -18.46
N LEU A 221 -27.67 13.90 -17.75
CA LEU A 221 -29.06 13.54 -18.04
C LEU A 221 -29.80 13.09 -16.77
N LEU A 222 -29.85 13.98 -15.77
CA LEU A 222 -30.80 13.84 -14.65
C LEU A 222 -31.31 15.22 -14.21
N ALA A 223 -31.80 15.99 -15.18
CA ALA A 223 -32.60 17.18 -14.95
C ALA A 223 -33.54 17.31 -16.15
N MET A 224 -34.69 16.61 -16.09
CA MET A 224 -35.94 16.84 -16.82
C MET A 224 -36.79 15.55 -16.90
N ALA A 225 -37.10 14.92 -15.75
CA ALA A 225 -38.11 13.85 -15.69
C ALA A 225 -38.70 13.68 -14.27
N ALA A 226 -38.93 14.79 -13.55
CA ALA A 226 -39.62 14.79 -12.26
C ALA A 226 -40.70 15.88 -12.18
N LEU A 227 -41.38 16.14 -13.30
CA LEU A 227 -42.60 16.93 -13.38
C LEU A 227 -43.51 16.24 -14.41
N GLY A 228 -44.48 15.46 -13.93
CA GLY A 228 -45.55 14.92 -14.77
C GLY A 228 -45.83 13.42 -14.62
N ALA A 229 -46.34 13.00 -13.46
CA ALA A 229 -47.21 11.82 -13.32
C ALA A 229 -47.83 11.80 -11.91
N GLY A 230 -48.54 12.88 -11.56
CA GLY A 230 -49.48 12.89 -10.45
C GLY A 230 -50.88 13.06 -11.02
N ALA A 231 -51.81 12.22 -10.55
CA ALA A 231 -53.24 12.18 -10.86
C ALA A 231 -53.67 11.40 -12.11
N ALA A 232 -53.98 10.12 -11.92
CA ALA A 232 -55.16 9.48 -12.52
C ALA A 232 -55.44 8.14 -11.81
N GLY A 233 -56.50 8.10 -11.00
CA GLY A 233 -57.14 6.85 -10.59
C GLY A 233 -57.66 6.85 -9.16
N PHE A 234 -58.91 7.30 -8.95
CA PHE A 234 -59.87 6.75 -7.98
C PHE A 234 -61.26 7.41 -8.13
N GLY A 235 -62.32 6.59 -8.26
CA GLY A 235 -63.77 6.92 -8.11
C GLY A 235 -64.45 7.48 -9.37
N LEU A 236 -65.45 6.88 -10.05
CA LEU A 236 -66.62 6.11 -9.62
C LEU A 236 -67.65 6.95 -8.85
N MET A 237 -68.38 7.82 -9.56
CA MET A 237 -69.84 8.01 -9.54
C MET A 237 -70.25 9.15 -10.48
#